data_AF-A0A2G5X4U1-F1
#
_entry.id   AF-A0A2G5X4U1-F1
#
_cell.length_a   1.000
_cell.length_b   1.000
_cell.length_c   1.000
_cell.angle_alpha   90.00
_cell.angle_beta   90.00
_cell.angle_gamma   90.00
#
_symmetry.space_group_name_H-M   'P 1'
#
loop_
_entity.id
_entity.type
_entity.pdbx_description
1 polymer ?
#
loop_
_entity_poly.entity_id
_entity_poly.type
_entity_poly.pdbx_seq_one_letter_code
_entity_poly.pdbx_strand_id
1 'polypeptide(L)'
;MVYKNQFHVIFCPKYPRKVLTGDIAMDLEQIFYELAEEKEIIIHALEIMPEHVHLFIEFDPRLLLHKVIKDFKGVSSRRLRGKYPSLKSRLPSPWTRSYFSCTVGHISEDTIKHYIENQKNV
;
A
#
# COMPACT_ATOMS: atom_id res chain seq x y z
N MET A 1 1.71 16.15 -17.60
CA MET A 1 1.65 14.68 -17.83
C MET A 1 0.30 14.23 -17.32
N VAL A 2 -0.48 13.51 -18.13
CA VAL A 2 -1.78 12.97 -17.71
C VAL A 2 -1.62 11.46 -17.53
N TYR A 3 -2.00 10.93 -16.38
CA TYR A 3 -1.87 9.51 -16.06
C TYR A 3 -3.00 9.05 -15.14
N LYS A 4 -3.18 7.74 -15.06
CA LYS A 4 -3.96 7.05 -14.02
C LYS A 4 -3.11 5.89 -13.52
N ASN A 5 -2.43 6.10 -12.40
CA ASN A 5 -1.39 5.18 -11.90
C ASN A 5 -1.80 4.66 -10.51
N GLN A 6 -2.76 3.74 -10.54
CA GLN A 6 -3.54 3.31 -9.40
C GLN A 6 -3.24 1.84 -9.07
N PHE A 7 -3.02 1.55 -7.78
CA PHE A 7 -2.69 0.21 -7.32
C PHE A 7 -3.47 -0.19 -6.07
N HIS A 8 -3.93 -1.44 -6.05
CA HIS A 8 -4.33 -2.13 -4.85
C HIS A 8 -3.13 -2.94 -4.34
N VAL A 9 -2.69 -2.65 -3.12
CA VAL A 9 -1.54 -3.27 -2.47
C VAL A 9 -2.01 -3.97 -1.20
N ILE A 10 -1.50 -5.18 -0.97
CA ILE A 10 -1.72 -5.93 0.28
C ILE A 10 -0.38 -6.41 0.83
N PHE A 11 -0.18 -6.27 2.14
CA PHE A 11 0.92 -6.95 2.83
C PHE A 11 0.54 -7.32 4.26
N CYS A 12 1.26 -8.30 4.81
CA CYS A 12 0.95 -8.93 6.08
C CYS A 12 2.07 -8.73 7.11
N PRO A 13 1.74 -8.73 8.41
CA PRO A 13 2.73 -8.85 9.44
C PRO A 13 3.55 -10.14 9.32
N LYS A 14 4.80 -10.11 9.79
CA LYS A 14 5.65 -11.31 9.78
C LYS A 14 5.11 -12.32 10.78
N TYR A 15 4.82 -13.54 10.31
CA TYR A 15 4.02 -14.54 11.02
C TYR A 15 2.60 -13.98 11.29
N PRO A 16 1.53 -14.58 10.75
CA PRO A 16 0.17 -14.02 10.76
C PRO A 16 -0.40 -13.97 12.19
N ARG A 17 0.12 -13.05 12.99
CA ARG A 17 -0.31 -12.72 14.33
C ARG A 17 -1.19 -11.50 14.23
N LYS A 18 -2.30 -11.52 14.95
CA LYS A 18 -3.21 -10.39 15.12
C LYS A 18 -2.54 -9.31 15.98
N VAL A 19 -1.68 -8.52 15.35
CA VAL A 19 -0.87 -7.48 16.03
C VAL A 19 -1.30 -6.06 15.65
N LEU A 20 -2.03 -5.92 14.54
CA LEU A 20 -2.54 -4.64 14.07
C LEU A 20 -3.92 -4.39 14.68
N THR A 21 -3.97 -4.15 15.98
CA THR A 21 -5.23 -4.00 16.73
C THR A 21 -5.15 -2.84 17.71
N GLY A 22 -6.29 -2.21 17.99
CA GLY A 22 -6.38 -1.08 18.93
C GLY A 22 -5.44 0.06 18.52
N ASP A 23 -4.72 0.61 19.50
CA ASP A 23 -3.81 1.75 19.29
C ASP A 23 -2.76 1.51 18.20
N ILE A 24 -2.30 0.26 18.01
CA ILE A 24 -1.31 -0.05 16.97
C ILE A 24 -1.90 0.17 15.57
N ALA A 25 -3.17 -0.18 15.36
CA ALA A 25 -3.84 0.03 14.08
C ALA A 25 -4.08 1.53 13.83
N MET A 26 -4.54 2.26 14.85
CA MET A 26 -4.76 3.71 14.77
C MET A 26 -3.47 4.48 14.44
N ASP A 27 -2.38 4.15 15.13
CA ASP A 27 -1.07 4.74 14.85
C ASP A 27 -0.55 4.38 13.46
N LEU A 28 -0.78 3.14 13.02
CA LEU A 28 -0.36 2.70 11.69
C LEU A 28 -1.09 3.48 10.60
N GLU A 29 -2.39 3.68 10.75
CA GLU A 29 -3.21 4.50 9.88
C GLU A 29 -2.67 5.92 9.79
N GLN A 30 -2.43 6.56 10.94
CA GLN A 30 -1.85 7.89 11.02
C GLN A 30 -0.49 7.97 10.30
N ILE A 31 0.41 7.01 10.54
CA ILE A 31 1.72 6.95 9.88
C ILE A 31 1.58 6.83 8.35
N PHE A 32 0.60 6.07 7.86
CA PHE A 32 0.38 5.91 6.43
C PHE A 32 -0.10 7.19 5.77
N TYR A 33 -1.05 7.91 6.38
CA TYR A 33 -1.50 9.20 5.84
C TYR A 33 -0.40 10.24 5.87
N GLU A 34 0.37 10.36 6.96
CA GLU A 34 1.52 11.28 7.04
C GLU A 34 2.57 10.99 5.96
N LEU A 35 2.90 9.70 5.76
CA LEU A 35 3.88 9.31 4.76
C LEU A 35 3.37 9.54 3.34
N ALA A 36 2.08 9.34 3.12
CA ALA A 36 1.44 9.58 1.84
C ALA A 36 1.47 11.07 1.49
N GLU A 37 1.15 11.94 2.44
CA GLU A 37 1.26 13.39 2.29
C GLU A 37 2.71 13.82 1.99
N GLU A 38 3.69 13.34 2.77
CA GLU A 38 5.12 13.65 2.57
C GLU A 38 5.62 13.27 1.17
N LYS A 39 5.06 12.22 0.57
CA LYS A 39 5.51 11.65 -0.71
C LYS A 39 4.61 11.98 -1.89
N GLU A 40 3.61 12.85 -1.69
CA GLU A 40 2.62 13.20 -2.72
C GLU A 40 1.90 11.95 -3.28
N ILE A 41 1.59 11.01 -2.40
CA ILE A 41 0.84 9.78 -2.69
C ILE A 41 -0.59 9.99 -2.22
N ILE A 42 -1.56 9.69 -3.07
CA ILE A 42 -2.98 9.74 -2.72
C ILE A 42 -3.39 8.35 -2.20
N ILE A 43 -3.93 8.29 -0.99
CA ILE A 43 -4.60 7.10 -0.47
C ILE A 43 -6.10 7.27 -0.73
N HIS A 44 -6.65 6.49 -1.65
CA HIS A 44 -8.08 6.48 -1.95
C HIS A 44 -8.87 5.65 -0.93
N ALA A 45 -8.27 4.57 -0.43
CA ALA A 45 -8.81 3.76 0.65
C ALA A 45 -7.70 3.03 1.39
N LEU A 46 -7.88 2.86 2.70
CA LEU A 46 -6.98 2.12 3.58
C LEU A 46 -7.83 1.32 4.56
N GLU A 47 -7.58 0.01 4.63
CA GLU A 47 -8.20 -0.88 5.62
C GLU A 47 -7.10 -1.67 6.33
N ILE A 48 -7.15 -1.69 7.67
CA ILE A 48 -6.15 -2.35 8.51
C ILE A 48 -6.84 -3.49 9.26
N MET A 49 -6.60 -4.70 8.80
CA MET A 49 -7.05 -5.92 9.45
C MET A 49 -5.98 -6.40 10.45
N PRO A 50 -6.36 -7.16 11.49
CA PRO A 50 -5.40 -7.62 12.51
C PRO A 50 -4.17 -8.34 11.94
N GLU A 51 -4.32 -9.04 10.81
CA GLU A 51 -3.31 -9.85 10.16
C GLU A 51 -2.86 -9.35 8.77
N HIS A 52 -3.41 -8.25 8.24
CA HIS A 52 -3.00 -7.71 6.94
C HIS A 52 -3.50 -6.27 6.70
N VAL A 53 -2.93 -5.59 5.72
CA VAL A 53 -3.31 -4.23 5.32
C VAL A 53 -3.74 -4.23 3.87
N HIS A 54 -4.83 -3.53 3.55
CA HIS A 54 -5.23 -3.17 2.19
C HIS A 54 -4.97 -1.67 1.96
N LEU A 55 -4.29 -1.35 0.87
CA LEU A 55 -4.02 0.02 0.44
C LEU A 55 -4.47 0.20 -1.01
N PHE A 56 -5.36 1.16 -1.25
CA PHE A 56 -5.67 1.65 -2.60
C PHE A 56 -5.00 3.01 -2.77
N ILE A 57 -3.94 3.05 -3.58
CA ILE A 57 -3.06 4.21 -3.71
C ILE A 57 -2.88 4.66 -5.16
N GLU A 58 -2.58 5.95 -5.32
CA GLU A 58 -2.24 6.58 -6.58
C GLU A 58 -1.04 7.51 -6.40
N PHE A 59 -0.10 7.52 -7.34
CA PHE A 59 1.12 8.34 -7.26
C PHE A 59 1.74 8.60 -8.64
N ASP A 60 2.63 9.59 -8.75
CA ASP A 60 3.33 9.90 -10.01
C ASP A 60 4.10 8.67 -10.54
N PRO A 61 3.92 8.26 -11.82
CA PRO A 61 4.56 7.05 -12.38
C PRO A 61 6.10 7.09 -12.40
N ARG A 62 6.74 8.23 -12.14
CA ARG A 62 8.20 8.33 -11.93
C ARG A 62 8.63 7.70 -10.60
N LEU A 63 7.73 7.61 -9.63
CA LEU A 63 7.94 6.85 -8.41
C LEU A 63 7.79 5.36 -8.70
N LEU A 64 8.72 4.56 -8.18
CA LEU A 64 8.70 3.12 -8.37
C LEU A 64 7.83 2.47 -7.28
N LEU A 65 6.83 1.68 -7.66
CA LEU A 65 5.91 1.02 -6.73
C LEU A 65 6.64 0.27 -5.60
N HIS A 66 7.71 -0.47 -5.92
CA HIS A 66 8.47 -1.21 -4.91
C HIS A 66 9.16 -0.29 -3.89
N LYS A 67 9.54 0.94 -4.27
CA LYS A 67 10.11 1.95 -3.36
C LYS A 67 9.02 2.54 -2.47
N VAL A 68 7.86 2.85 -3.04
CA VAL A 68 6.68 3.28 -2.27
C VAL A 68 6.35 2.25 -1.19
N ILE A 69 6.17 0.97 -1.57
CA ILE A 69 5.84 -0.10 -0.62
C ILE A 69 6.96 -0.31 0.41
N LYS A 70 8.23 -0.20 -0.01
CA LYS A 70 9.37 -0.25 0.91
C LYS A 70 9.31 0.85 1.96
N ASP A 71 8.93 2.07 1.57
CA ASP A 71 8.82 3.21 2.49
C ASP A 71 7.65 3.01 3.46
N PHE A 72 6.46 2.64 2.96
CA PHE A 72 5.30 2.33 3.81
C PHE A 72 5.64 1.26 4.86
N LYS A 73 6.24 0.15 4.45
CA LYS A 73 6.63 -0.94 5.37
C LYS A 73 7.79 -0.53 6.29
N GLY A 74 8.78 0.18 5.77
CA GLY A 74 10.00 0.55 6.50
C GLY A 74 9.75 1.61 7.58
N VAL A 75 9.07 2.69 7.22
CA VAL A 75 8.77 3.82 8.13
C VAL A 75 7.80 3.37 9.22
N SER A 76 6.70 2.70 8.85
CA SER A 76 5.76 2.16 9.84
C SER A 76 6.42 1.18 10.81
N SER A 77 7.26 0.27 10.30
CA SER A 77 8.03 -0.66 11.13
C SER A 77 8.87 0.07 12.17
N ARG A 78 9.63 1.08 11.73
CA ARG A 78 10.52 1.85 12.60
C ARG A 78 9.74 2.62 13.65
N ARG A 79 8.69 3.36 13.25
CA ARG A 79 7.90 4.21 14.16
C ARG A 79 7.11 3.37 15.17
N LEU A 80 6.39 2.34 14.71
CA LEU A 80 5.62 1.45 15.60
C LEU A 80 6.52 0.69 16.59
N ARG A 81 7.68 0.18 16.16
CA ARG A 81 8.62 -0.51 17.08
C ARG A 81 9.34 0.45 18.03
N GLY A 82 9.37 1.75 17.70
CA GLY A 82 9.82 2.81 18.60
C GLY A 82 8.83 3.03 19.74
N LYS A 83 7.53 3.15 19.40
CA LYS A 83 6.44 3.42 20.34
C LYS A 83 5.97 2.19 21.12
N TYR A 84 6.00 1.00 20.52
CA TYR A 84 5.53 -0.26 21.11
C TYR A 84 6.67 -1.29 21.22
N PRO A 85 7.44 -1.29 22.32
CA PRO A 85 8.49 -2.28 22.55
C PRO A 85 8.00 -3.74 22.51
N SER A 86 6.73 -3.99 22.82
CA SER A 86 6.09 -5.31 22.70
C SER A 86 6.10 -5.87 21.27
N LEU A 87 6.15 -5.03 20.23
CA LEU A 87 6.32 -5.47 18.84
C LEU A 87 7.75 -5.97 18.56
N LYS A 88 8.76 -5.47 19.29
CA LYS A 88 10.15 -5.93 19.16
C LYS A 88 10.36 -7.32 19.76
N SER A 89 9.77 -7.56 20.94
CA SER A 89 9.89 -8.86 21.62
C SER A 89 9.11 -9.97 20.91
N ARG A 90 7.97 -9.63 20.28
CA ARG A 90 7.12 -10.61 19.60
C ARG A 90 7.58 -10.95 18.17
N LEU A 91 8.26 -10.04 17.49
CA LEU A 91 8.58 -10.18 16.07
C LEU A 91 10.00 -9.67 15.72
N PRO A 92 10.77 -10.41 14.89
CA PRO A 92 12.06 -9.92 14.40
C PRO A 92 11.90 -8.78 13.37
N SER A 93 10.77 -8.73 12.67
CA SER A 93 10.34 -7.65 11.76
C SER A 93 8.82 -7.57 11.82
N PRO A 94 8.18 -6.39 11.76
CA PRO A 94 6.72 -6.32 11.81
C PRO A 94 6.10 -6.79 10.51
N TRP A 95 6.77 -6.70 9.36
CA TRP A 95 6.23 -7.09 8.04
C TRP A 95 6.94 -8.30 7.42
N THR A 96 6.22 -9.06 6.59
CA THR A 96 6.83 -10.03 5.66
C THR A 96 7.66 -9.32 4.58
N ARG A 97 8.49 -10.06 3.84
CA ARG A 97 9.21 -9.50 2.68
C ARG A 97 8.27 -9.31 1.48
N SER A 98 7.32 -10.21 1.30
CA SER A 98 6.35 -10.19 0.20
C SER A 98 5.30 -9.09 0.36
N TYR A 99 4.66 -8.77 -0.77
CA TYR A 99 3.44 -8.00 -0.86
C TYR A 99 2.71 -8.46 -2.14
N PHE A 100 1.41 -8.26 -2.19
CA PHE A 100 0.61 -8.36 -3.40
C PHE A 100 0.39 -6.94 -3.96
N SER A 101 0.36 -6.82 -5.28
CA SER A 101 0.00 -5.58 -5.96
C SER A 101 -0.75 -5.87 -7.25
N CYS A 102 -1.84 -5.15 -7.50
CA CYS A 102 -2.62 -5.19 -8.73
C CYS A 102 -2.95 -3.77 -9.19
N THR A 103 -2.89 -3.53 -10.50
CA THR A 103 -3.31 -2.24 -11.10
C THR A 103 -4.81 -2.10 -11.06
N VAL A 104 -5.31 -0.93 -10.69
CA VAL A 104 -6.75 -0.63 -10.68
C VAL A 104 -7.06 0.31 -11.84
N GLY A 105 -7.97 -0.11 -12.72
CA GLY A 105 -8.48 0.68 -13.83
C GLY A 105 -10.00 0.63 -13.85
N HIS A 106 -10.64 1.71 -14.28
CA HIS A 106 -12.11 1.73 -14.43
C HIS A 106 -12.56 1.12 -15.75
N ILE A 107 -11.66 1.04 -16.73
CA ILE A 107 -11.93 0.51 -18.05
C ILE A 107 -11.41 -0.94 -18.07
N SER A 108 -12.25 -1.87 -18.51
CA SER A 108 -11.85 -3.27 -18.62
C SER A 108 -10.77 -3.45 -19.68
N GLU A 109 -9.93 -4.46 -19.51
CA GLU A 109 -8.89 -4.82 -20.47
C GLU A 109 -9.49 -5.04 -21.87
N ASP A 110 -10.62 -5.73 -21.96
CA ASP A 110 -11.32 -5.99 -23.22
C ASP A 110 -11.80 -4.70 -23.90
N THR A 111 -12.26 -3.73 -23.12
CA THR A 111 -12.67 -2.42 -23.65
C THR A 111 -11.47 -1.66 -24.21
N ILE A 112 -10.32 -1.70 -23.53
CA ILE A 112 -9.08 -1.08 -24.01
C ILE A 112 -8.61 -1.76 -25.31
N LYS A 113 -8.62 -3.10 -25.38
CA LYS A 113 -8.27 -3.85 -26.58
C LYS A 113 -9.16 -3.48 -27.76
N HIS A 114 -10.47 -3.50 -27.56
CA HIS A 114 -11.43 -3.16 -28.61
C HIS A 114 -11.27 -1.72 -29.09
N TYR A 115 -11.01 -0.77 -28.18
CA TYR A 115 -10.74 0.62 -28.54
C TYR A 115 -9.50 0.76 -29.43
N ILE A 116 -8.40 0.07 -29.10
CA ILE A 116 -7.14 0.12 -29.87
C ILE A 116 -7.33 -0.49 -31.26
N GLU A 117 -8.01 -1.62 -31.38
CA GLU A 117 -8.25 -2.31 -32.66
C GLU A 117 -9.06 -1.48 -33.65
N ASN A 118 -10.01 -0.68 -33.14
CA ASN A 118 -10.87 0.15 -33.97
C ASN A 118 -10.33 1.57 -34.21
N GLN A 119 -9.18 1.92 -33.63
CA GLN A 119 -8.66 3.29 -33.68
C GLN A 119 -8.28 3.77 -35.09
N LYS A 120 -8.00 2.85 -36.02
CA LYS A 120 -7.71 3.15 -37.44
C LYS A 120 -8.92 3.10 -38.36
N ASN A 121 -10.06 2.59 -37.87
CA ASN A 121 -11.30 2.45 -38.63
C ASN A 121 -12.20 3.69 -38.45
N VAL A 122 -11.62 4.79 -37.98
CA VAL A 122 -12.24 6.10 -37.79
C VAL A 122 -11.71 7.07 -38.83
#